data_AF-A0A380MPE7-F1
#
_entry.id   AF-A0A380MPE7-F1
#
_cell.length_a   1.000
_cell.length_b   1.000
_cell.length_c   1.000
_cell.angle_alpha   90.00
_cell.angle_beta   90.00
_cell.angle_gamma   90.00
#
_symmetry.space_group_name_H-M   'P 1'
#
loop_
_entity.id
_entity.type
_entity.pdbx_description
1 polymer ?
#
loop_
_entity_poly.entity_id
_entity_poly.type
_entity_poly.pdbx_seq_one_letter_code
_entity_poly.pdbx_strand_id
1 'polypeptide(L)'
;MTKPLLIILFLCLSACDSAEKTATPQAPQMLIPEDAKDYYSHMGVLENSGEKGQVLLLDGQRETLWFGSVKNLLTYLHHPETANRPMQAYVGLLQK
;
A
#
# COMPACT_ATOMS: atom_id res chain seq x y z
N MET A 1 -42.99 2.33 27.60
CA MET A 1 -41.68 1.75 27.94
C MET A 1 -40.77 1.60 26.71
N THR A 2 -40.71 2.61 25.81
CA THR A 2 -40.05 2.50 24.49
C THR A 2 -38.79 3.38 24.34
N LYS A 3 -38.50 4.24 25.32
CA LYS A 3 -37.34 5.15 25.30
C LYS A 3 -35.95 4.51 25.41
N PRO A 4 -35.72 3.38 26.13
CA PRO A 4 -34.35 2.86 26.27
C PRO A 4 -33.83 2.23 24.97
N LEU A 5 -34.73 1.73 24.11
CA LEU A 5 -34.37 1.11 22.84
C LEU A 5 -33.80 2.12 21.83
N LEU A 6 -34.32 3.35 21.84
CA LEU A 6 -33.86 4.42 20.96
C LEU A 6 -32.43 4.86 21.30
N ILE A 7 -32.09 4.88 22.60
CA ILE A 7 -30.77 5.28 23.09
C ILE A 7 -29.71 4.25 22.68
N ILE A 8 -30.01 2.96 22.82
CA ILE A 8 -29.09 1.88 22.43
C ILE A 8 -28.80 1.92 20.92
N LEU A 9 -29.82 2.20 20.09
CA LEU A 9 -29.63 2.35 18.65
C LEU A 9 -28.70 3.52 18.30
N PHE A 10 -28.86 4.67 18.96
CA PHE A 10 -27.98 5.82 18.77
C PHE A 10 -26.53 5.56 19.22
N LEU A 11 -26.31 4.82 20.31
CA LEU A 11 -24.96 4.43 20.74
C LEU A 11 -24.28 3.49 19.73
N CYS A 12 -25.03 2.55 19.14
CA CYS A 12 -24.49 1.68 18.09
C CYS A 12 -24.12 2.44 16.81
N LEU A 13 -24.81 3.54 16.47
CA LEU A 13 -24.45 4.37 15.32
C LEU A 13 -23.15 5.16 15.54
N SER A 14 -22.86 5.60 16.77
CA SER A 14 -21.59 6.31 17.07
C SER A 14 -20.34 5.43 17.07
N ALA A 15 -20.51 4.09 17.14
CA ALA A 15 -19.38 3.16 17.08
C ALA A 15 -18.96 2.81 15.64
N CYS A 16 -19.72 3.25 14.63
CA CYS A 16 -19.41 3.05 13.22
C CYS A 16 -18.54 4.18 12.65
N ASP A 17 -18.18 5.18 13.46
CA ASP A 17 -17.06 6.05 13.16
C ASP A 17 -15.79 5.24 13.44
N SER A 18 -15.46 4.37 12.49
CA SER A 18 -14.10 3.89 12.35
C SER A 18 -13.28 5.12 12.02
N ALA A 19 -12.81 5.79 13.07
CA ALA A 19 -11.68 6.69 13.03
C ALA A 19 -10.48 5.85 12.62
N GLU A 20 -10.46 5.46 11.34
CA GLU A 20 -9.28 5.07 10.63
C GLU A 20 -8.40 6.31 10.72
N LYS A 21 -7.54 6.29 11.73
CA LYS A 21 -6.51 7.30 11.97
C LYS A 21 -5.72 7.33 10.68
N THR A 22 -6.09 8.26 9.79
CA THR A 22 -5.50 8.41 8.48
C THR A 22 -4.05 8.74 8.73
N ALA A 23 -3.20 7.71 8.73
CA ALA A 23 -1.78 7.89 8.88
C ALA A 23 -1.34 8.71 7.68
N THR A 24 -0.67 9.83 7.93
CA THR A 24 -0.13 10.65 6.85
C THR A 24 0.63 9.76 5.89
N PRO A 25 0.31 9.77 4.58
CA PRO A 25 1.05 8.98 3.59
C PRO A 25 2.54 9.28 3.71
N GLN A 26 3.35 8.23 3.81
CA GLN A 26 4.80 8.35 3.87
C GLN A 26 5.30 8.64 2.46
N ALA A 27 6.18 9.62 2.30
CA ALA A 27 6.73 9.93 0.99
C ALA A 27 7.40 8.70 0.36
N PRO A 28 7.30 8.54 -0.98
CA PRO A 28 8.00 7.47 -1.68
C PRO A 28 9.52 7.60 -1.52
N GLN A 29 10.22 6.48 -1.63
CA GLN A 29 11.66 6.50 -1.78
C GLN A 29 12.00 7.10 -3.16
N MET A 30 12.80 8.18 -3.17
CA MET A 30 13.17 8.87 -4.42
C MET A 30 14.25 8.15 -5.21
N LEU A 31 15.13 7.40 -4.52
CA LEU A 31 16.25 6.67 -5.13
C LEU A 31 15.96 5.17 -5.07
N ILE A 32 16.19 4.48 -6.18
CA ILE A 32 16.13 3.01 -6.21
C ILE A 32 17.50 2.48 -5.77
N PRO A 33 17.57 1.60 -4.76
CA PRO A 33 18.82 0.91 -4.41
C PRO A 33 19.40 0.16 -5.61
N GLU A 34 20.72 0.18 -5.78
CA GLU A 34 21.42 -0.51 -6.89
C GLU A 34 21.19 -2.04 -6.84
N ASP A 35 20.94 -2.59 -5.65
CA ASP A 35 20.64 -4.00 -5.43
C ASP A 35 19.13 -4.31 -5.43
N ALA A 36 18.26 -3.34 -5.71
CA ALA A 36 16.83 -3.54 -5.78
C ALA A 36 16.46 -4.51 -6.91
N LYS A 37 15.61 -5.48 -6.57
CA LYS A 37 15.16 -6.56 -7.47
C LYS A 37 13.67 -6.42 -7.74
N ASP A 38 13.26 -6.64 -8.99
CA ASP A 38 11.84 -6.70 -9.33
C ASP A 38 11.20 -7.86 -8.57
N TYR A 39 10.06 -7.60 -7.93
CA TYR A 39 9.37 -8.54 -7.07
C TYR A 39 9.07 -9.88 -7.75
N TYR A 40 8.80 -9.90 -9.06
CA TYR A 40 8.45 -11.11 -9.79
C TYR A 40 9.65 -11.74 -10.48
N SER A 41 10.43 -10.95 -11.23
CA SER A 41 11.51 -11.52 -12.06
C SER A 41 12.81 -11.72 -11.32
N HIS A 42 12.98 -11.09 -10.14
CA HIS A 42 14.24 -11.03 -9.40
C HIS A 42 15.43 -10.52 -10.23
N MET A 43 15.17 -9.83 -11.34
CA MET A 43 16.18 -9.07 -12.09
C MET A 43 16.37 -7.69 -11.47
N GLY A 44 17.48 -7.02 -11.78
CA GLY A 44 17.70 -5.65 -11.29
C GLY A 44 16.59 -4.72 -11.76
N VAL A 45 16.03 -3.92 -10.85
CA VAL A 45 14.93 -2.98 -11.18
C VAL A 45 15.41 -1.95 -12.20
N LEU A 46 16.66 -1.53 -12.10
CA LEU A 46 17.33 -0.57 -12.99
C LEU A 46 17.71 -1.16 -14.36
N GLU A 47 17.65 -2.48 -14.55
CA GLU A 47 17.98 -3.13 -15.83
C GLU A 47 16.88 -2.94 -16.88
N ASN A 48 15.64 -2.67 -16.43
CA ASN A 48 14.49 -2.46 -17.29
C ASN A 48 14.28 -0.96 -17.56
N SER A 49 13.97 -0.59 -18.80
CA SER A 49 13.52 0.77 -19.13
C SER A 49 12.08 1.03 -18.69
N GLY A 50 11.65 2.29 -18.69
CA GLY A 50 10.28 2.70 -18.36
C GLY A 50 10.03 3.03 -16.89
N GLU A 51 8.77 3.32 -16.57
CA GLU A 51 8.33 3.72 -15.23
C GLU A 51 8.46 2.58 -14.21
N LYS A 52 8.75 2.95 -12.96
CA LYS A 52 8.99 2.02 -11.86
C LYS A 52 7.89 2.14 -10.82
N GLY A 53 7.68 1.04 -10.11
CA GLY A 53 6.75 0.96 -8.99
C GLY A 53 7.47 0.65 -7.69
N GLN A 54 6.92 1.14 -6.59
CA GLN A 54 7.29 0.71 -5.25
C GLN A 54 6.04 0.52 -4.39
N VAL A 55 6.10 -0.45 -3.48
CA VAL A 55 5.10 -0.67 -2.44
C VAL A 55 5.80 -0.65 -1.09
N LEU A 56 5.42 0.29 -0.23
CA LEU A 56 5.79 0.28 1.18
C LEU A 56 4.76 -0.56 1.95
N LEU A 57 5.20 -1.70 2.47
CA LEU A 57 4.39 -2.51 3.36
C LEU A 57 4.29 -1.84 4.74
N LEU A 58 3.06 -1.72 5.26
CA LEU A 58 2.80 -1.10 6.56
C LEU A 58 2.55 -2.15 7.66
N ASP A 59 2.53 -3.44 7.31
CA ASP A 59 2.43 -4.53 8.27
C ASP A 59 3.82 -5.01 8.72
N GLY A 60 4.10 -4.95 10.02
CA GLY A 60 5.35 -5.47 10.57
C GLY A 60 6.59 -4.63 10.22
N GLN A 61 7.61 -5.25 9.62
CA GLN A 61 8.82 -4.54 9.21
C GLN A 61 8.52 -3.76 7.94
N ARG A 62 8.75 -2.44 7.98
CA ARG A 62 8.52 -1.50 6.88
C ARG A 62 9.45 -1.79 5.70
N GLU A 63 9.09 -2.80 4.93
CA GLU A 63 9.80 -3.25 3.74
C GLU A 63 9.26 -2.55 2.50
N THR A 64 10.16 -2.18 1.58
CA THR A 64 9.79 -1.62 0.28
C THR A 64 9.99 -2.67 -0.80
N LEU A 65 8.89 -3.08 -1.43
CA LEU A 65 8.92 -3.95 -2.60
C LEU A 65 9.10 -3.10 -3.85
N TRP A 66 9.91 -3.58 -4.79
CA TRP A 66 10.23 -2.86 -6.01
C TRP A 66 9.70 -3.56 -7.26
N PHE A 67 9.30 -2.77 -8.25
CA PHE A 67 8.74 -3.27 -9.50
C PHE A 67 9.41 -2.57 -10.68
N GLY A 68 9.97 -3.36 -11.58
CA GLY A 68 10.62 -2.93 -12.82
C GLY A 68 9.65 -2.35 -13.86
N SER A 69 8.33 -2.52 -13.66
CA SER A 69 7.29 -1.90 -14.46
C SER A 69 6.03 -1.57 -13.65
N VAL A 70 5.29 -0.56 -14.06
CA VAL A 70 3.95 -0.22 -13.51
C VAL A 70 2.97 -1.38 -13.67
N LYS A 71 3.07 -2.15 -14.76
CA LYS A 71 2.24 -3.34 -14.97
C LYS A 71 2.42 -4.35 -13.84
N ASN A 72 3.66 -4.67 -13.47
CA ASN A 72 3.95 -5.61 -12.39
C ASN A 72 3.42 -5.11 -11.05
N LEU A 73 3.59 -3.82 -10.75
CA LEU A 73 3.01 -3.19 -9.57
C LEU A 73 1.49 -3.37 -9.53
N LEU A 74 0.78 -3.05 -10.62
CA LEU A 74 -0.67 -3.19 -10.67
C LEU A 74 -1.10 -4.65 -10.52
N THR A 75 -0.39 -5.60 -11.13
CA THR A 75 -0.65 -7.04 -10.92
C THR A 75 -0.53 -7.42 -9.45
N TYR A 76 0.50 -6.92 -8.75
CA TYR A 76 0.68 -7.15 -7.32
C TYR A 76 -0.48 -6.59 -6.51
N LEU A 77 -0.96 -5.37 -6.81
CA LEU A 77 -2.06 -4.75 -6.07
C LEU A 77 -3.41 -5.45 -6.28
N HIS A 78 -3.60 -6.13 -7.41
CA HIS A 78 -4.86 -6.82 -7.73
C HIS A 78 -4.89 -8.28 -7.23
N HIS A 79 -3.78 -8.82 -6.71
CA HIS A 79 -3.77 -10.19 -6.20
C HIS A 79 -4.61 -10.28 -4.90
N PRO A 80 -5.50 -11.27 -4.74
CA PRO A 80 -6.32 -11.39 -3.53
C PRO A 80 -5.52 -11.51 -2.23
N GLU A 81 -4.35 -12.14 -2.31
CA GLU A 81 -3.44 -12.36 -1.18
C GLU A 81 -2.78 -11.07 -0.66
N THR A 82 -2.64 -10.07 -1.54
CA THR A 82 -1.95 -8.81 -1.26
C THR A 82 -2.93 -7.66 -1.10
N ALA A 83 -4.09 -7.70 -1.76
CA ALA A 83 -5.08 -6.61 -1.77
C ALA A 83 -5.59 -6.19 -0.38
N ASN A 84 -5.60 -7.10 0.60
CA ASN A 84 -6.07 -6.83 1.97
C ASN A 84 -4.94 -6.43 2.94
N ARG A 85 -3.70 -6.27 2.46
CA ARG A 85 -2.57 -5.89 3.29
C ARG A 85 -2.44 -4.36 3.35
N PRO A 86 -2.21 -3.76 4.54
CA PRO A 86 -2.03 -2.32 4.64
C PRO A 86 -0.70 -1.93 3.97
N MET A 87 -0.77 -1.06 2.96
CA MET A 87 0.38 -0.67 2.16
C MET A 87 0.21 0.72 1.55
N GLN A 88 1.30 1.29 1.05
CA GLN A 88 1.28 2.49 0.20
C GLN A 88 2.00 2.20 -1.11
N ALA A 89 1.36 2.49 -2.23
CA ALA A 89 1.90 2.22 -3.56
C ALA A 89 2.20 3.53 -4.29
N TYR A 90 3.33 3.57 -4.99
CA TYR A 90 3.78 4.73 -5.76
C TYR A 90 4.25 4.30 -7.14
N VAL A 91 3.96 5.14 -8.13
CA VAL A 91 4.49 5.07 -9.50
C VAL A 91 5.36 6.29 -9.76
N GLY A 92 6.44 6.12 -10.50
CA GLY A 92 7.27 7.26 -10.86
C GLY A 92 8.28 6.98 -11.95
N LEU A 93 8.79 8.07 -12.52
CA LEU A 93 10.01 8.09 -13.30
C LEU A 93 11.20 8.04 -12.33
N LEU A 94 11.31 6.94 -11.60
CA LEU A 94 12.43 6.74 -10.70
C LEU A 94 13.64 6.41 -11.57
N GLN A 95 14.57 7.35 -11.60
CA GLN A 95 15.84 7.24 -12.31
C GLN A 95 16.95 6.91 -11.31
N LYS A 96 18.05 6.40 -11.83
CA LYS A 96 19.28 6.11 -11.11
C LYS A 96 19.77 7.30 -10.27
#